data_AF-W8DNB1-F1
#
_entry.id   AF-W8DNB1-F1
#
_cell.length_a   1.000
_cell.length_b   1.000
_cell.length_c   1.000
_cell.angle_alpha   90.00
_cell.angle_beta   90.00
_cell.angle_gamma   90.00
#
_symmetry.space_group_name_H-M   'P 1'
#
loop_
_entity.id
_entity.type
_entity.pdbx_description
1 polymer ?
#
loop_
_entity_poly.entity_id
_entity_poly.type
_entity_poly.pdbx_seq_one_letter_code
_entity_poly.pdbx_strand_id
1 'polypeptide(L)'
;MLILLFASWELGLSSINTALWSTLTLLSLAIVKIMSSQNKALLILLSLEVISLTLFLCLMFKMLPIAPVFIFSYLVMMVCEAAVGLSLLIRTSRNKGNDYL
;
A
#
# COMPACT_ATOMS: atom_id res chain seq x y z
N MET A 1 25.57 -13.29 -25.67
CA MET A 1 24.33 -12.48 -25.64
C MET A 1 23.14 -13.26 -25.10
N LEU A 2 22.80 -14.45 -25.63
CA LEU A 2 21.68 -15.28 -25.12
C LEU A 2 21.86 -15.74 -23.65
N ILE A 3 23.08 -16.17 -23.27
CA ILE A 3 23.39 -16.62 -21.89
C ILE A 3 23.29 -15.45 -20.88
N LEU A 4 23.64 -14.23 -21.30
CA LEU A 4 23.48 -13.03 -20.47
C LEU A 4 22.00 -12.69 -20.27
N LEU A 5 21.17 -12.79 -21.32
CA LEU A 5 19.71 -12.63 -21.21
C LEU A 5 19.07 -13.68 -20.30
N PHE A 6 19.52 -14.94 -20.37
CA PHE A 6 19.02 -16.02 -19.50
C PHE A 6 19.45 -15.83 -18.04
N ALA A 7 20.70 -15.41 -17.79
CA ALA A 7 21.18 -15.08 -16.45
C ALA A 7 20.47 -13.84 -15.85
N SER A 8 20.22 -12.81 -16.66
CA SER A 8 19.41 -11.65 -16.23
C SER A 8 17.96 -12.02 -15.93
N TRP A 9 17.39 -13.02 -16.63
CA TRP A 9 16.05 -13.53 -16.36
C TRP A 9 15.96 -14.29 -15.03
N GLU A 10 16.91 -15.17 -14.70
CA GLU A 10 16.94 -15.87 -13.40
C GLU A 10 17.22 -14.93 -12.21
N LEU A 11 18.11 -13.94 -12.39
CA LEU A 11 18.34 -12.88 -11.40
C LEU A 11 17.08 -12.00 -11.21
N GLY A 12 16.32 -11.74 -12.27
CA GLY A 12 15.06 -11.01 -12.21
C GLY A 12 13.96 -11.80 -11.47
N LEU A 13 13.84 -13.10 -11.72
CA LEU A 13 12.84 -13.96 -11.08
C LEU A 13 13.09 -14.13 -9.58
N SER A 14 14.36 -14.31 -9.17
CA SER A 14 14.75 -14.39 -7.77
C SER A 14 14.47 -13.08 -7.02
N SER A 15 14.74 -11.93 -7.66
CA SER A 15 14.42 -10.60 -7.12
C SER A 15 12.90 -10.37 -7.00
N ILE A 16 12.10 -10.87 -7.96
CA ILE A 16 10.63 -10.82 -7.88
C ILE A 16 10.12 -11.65 -6.70
N ASN A 17 10.71 -12.83 -6.47
CA ASN A 17 10.24 -13.73 -5.42
C ASN A 17 10.54 -13.13 -4.05
N THR A 18 11.76 -12.61 -3.82
CA THR A 18 12.11 -11.93 -2.55
C THR A 18 11.25 -10.70 -2.30
N ALA A 19 10.95 -9.91 -3.33
CA ALA A 19 10.01 -8.79 -3.25
C ALA A 19 8.61 -9.27 -2.85
N LEU A 20 8.10 -10.34 -3.47
CA LEU A 20 6.79 -10.93 -3.11
C LEU A 20 6.74 -11.36 -1.64
N TRP A 21 7.74 -12.10 -1.16
CA TRP A 21 7.84 -12.48 0.26
C TRP A 21 7.84 -11.26 1.18
N SER A 22 8.57 -10.19 0.82
CA SER A 22 8.60 -8.94 1.59
C SER A 22 7.25 -8.19 1.58
N THR A 23 6.51 -8.20 0.46
CA THR A 23 5.18 -7.58 0.41
C THR A 23 4.16 -8.36 1.24
N LEU A 24 4.29 -9.68 1.33
CA LEU A 24 3.43 -10.53 2.17
C LEU A 24 3.65 -10.28 3.65
N THR A 25 4.90 -10.05 4.10
CA THR A 25 5.18 -9.72 5.51
C THR A 25 4.66 -8.34 5.89
N LEU A 26 4.70 -7.36 4.99
CA LEU A 26 4.12 -6.03 5.24
C LEU A 26 2.59 -6.07 5.36
N LEU A 27 1.93 -6.87 4.51
CA LEU A 27 0.48 -7.04 4.58
C LEU A 27 0.04 -7.65 5.91
N SER A 28 0.73 -8.70 6.38
CA SER A 28 0.38 -9.36 7.64
C SER A 28 0.56 -8.42 8.85
N LEU A 29 1.62 -7.60 8.87
CA LEU A 29 1.82 -6.58 9.90
C LEU A 29 0.74 -5.49 9.90
N ALA A 30 0.32 -5.04 8.71
CA ALA A 30 -0.75 -4.05 8.58
C ALA A 30 -2.08 -4.57 9.12
N ILE A 31 -2.42 -5.83 8.84
CA ILE A 31 -3.64 -6.50 9.35
C ILE A 31 -3.60 -6.60 10.88
N VAL A 32 -2.47 -7.01 11.46
CA VAL A 32 -2.28 -7.05 12.93
C VAL A 32 -2.46 -5.65 13.54
N LYS A 33 -1.97 -4.61 12.87
CA LYS A 33 -2.09 -3.23 13.34
C LYS A 33 -3.54 -2.72 13.33
N ILE A 34 -4.33 -3.09 12.32
CA ILE A 34 -5.77 -2.78 12.24
C ILE A 34 -6.51 -3.42 13.41
N MET A 35 -6.26 -4.71 13.68
CA MET A 35 -6.91 -5.44 14.78
C MET A 35 -6.65 -4.80 16.15
N SER A 36 -5.46 -4.23 16.35
CA SER A 36 -5.06 -3.58 17.60
C SER A 36 -5.61 -2.15 17.78
N SER A 37 -6.09 -1.49 16.72
CA SER A 37 -6.36 -0.04 16.71
C SER A 37 -7.85 0.36 16.74
N GLN A 38 -8.71 -0.50 17.30
CA GLN A 38 -10.19 -0.39 17.26
C GLN A 38 -10.79 0.99 17.61
N ASN A 39 -10.12 1.79 18.44
CA ASN A 39 -10.66 3.07 18.93
C ASN A 39 -9.97 4.31 18.33
N LYS A 40 -8.90 4.14 17.56
CA LYS A 40 -8.08 5.26 17.06
C LYS A 40 -8.22 5.34 15.54
N ALA A 41 -9.19 6.10 15.07
CA ALA A 41 -9.49 6.25 13.65
C ALA A 41 -8.28 6.69 12.79
N LEU A 42 -7.37 7.50 13.36
CA LEU A 42 -6.13 7.88 12.69
C LEU A 42 -5.20 6.69 12.41
N LEU A 43 -5.11 5.72 13.34
CA LEU A 43 -4.30 4.50 13.16
C LEU A 43 -4.91 3.55 12.14
N ILE A 44 -6.23 3.58 11.99
CA ILE A 44 -6.95 2.83 10.95
C ILE A 44 -6.66 3.46 9.56
N LEU A 45 -6.68 4.79 9.44
CA LEU A 45 -6.27 5.45 8.18
C LEU A 45 -4.82 5.15 7.81
N LEU A 46 -3.90 5.26 8.77
CA LEU A 46 -2.47 5.01 8.53
C LEU A 46 -2.22 3.57 8.06
N SER A 47 -2.94 2.60 8.61
CA SER A 47 -2.82 1.20 8.17
C SER A 47 -3.44 0.96 6.79
N LEU A 48 -4.49 1.70 6.42
CA LEU A 48 -5.07 1.66 5.08
C LEU A 48 -4.12 2.21 4.01
N GLU A 49 -3.40 3.29 4.33
CA GLU A 49 -2.34 3.84 3.46
C GLU A 49 -1.20 2.82 3.27
N VAL A 50 -0.75 2.14 4.32
CA VAL A 50 0.26 1.07 4.22
C VAL A 50 -0.19 -0.08 3.33
N ILE A 51 -1.46 -0.52 3.42
CA ILE A 51 -2.00 -1.58 2.55
C ILE A 51 -1.97 -1.15 1.08
N SER A 52 -2.44 0.06 0.80
CA SER A 52 -2.53 0.57 -0.57
C SER A 52 -1.16 0.81 -1.23
N LEU A 53 -0.15 1.25 -0.46
CA LEU A 53 1.24 1.33 -0.90
C LEU A 53 1.86 -0.05 -1.14
N THR A 54 1.52 -1.04 -0.32
CA THR A 54 1.97 -2.43 -0.53
C THR A 54 1.39 -3.01 -1.82
N LEU A 55 0.13 -2.69 -2.14
CA LEU A 55 -0.49 -3.04 -3.43
C LEU A 55 0.19 -2.32 -4.60
N PHE A 56 0.51 -1.03 -4.46
CA PHE A 56 1.27 -0.28 -5.47
C PHE A 56 2.62 -0.93 -5.78
N LEU A 57 3.37 -1.32 -4.75
CA LEU A 57 4.66 -2.02 -4.92
C LEU A 57 4.49 -3.35 -5.68
N CYS A 58 3.47 -4.14 -5.37
CA CYS A 58 3.17 -5.38 -6.09
C CYS A 58 2.83 -5.12 -7.58
N LEU A 59 2.01 -4.10 -7.86
CA LEU A 59 1.67 -3.67 -9.22
C LEU A 59 2.88 -3.18 -10.01
N MET A 60 3.79 -2.43 -9.37
CA MET A 60 5.04 -1.98 -9.97
C MET A 60 5.90 -3.15 -10.45
N PHE A 61 6.10 -4.20 -9.63
CA PHE A 61 6.92 -5.34 -10.06
C PHE A 61 6.32 -6.14 -11.23
N LYS A 62 4.99 -6.14 -11.39
CA LYS A 62 4.30 -6.92 -12.44
C LYS A 62 4.02 -6.13 -13.72
N MET A 63 3.59 -4.88 -13.61
CA MET A 63 2.98 -4.12 -14.70
C MET A 63 3.84 -2.97 -15.24
N LEU A 64 4.99 -2.67 -14.62
CA LEU A 64 5.89 -1.60 -15.07
C LEU A 64 6.29 -1.72 -16.56
N PRO A 65 6.63 -2.91 -17.10
CA PRO A 65 7.01 -3.01 -18.51
C PRO A 65 5.81 -2.97 -19.49
N ILE A 66 4.58 -3.13 -18.99
CA ILE A 66 3.39 -3.32 -19.84
C ILE A 66 2.53 -2.05 -19.90
N ALA A 67 2.35 -1.36 -18.77
CA ALA A 67 1.43 -0.23 -18.67
C ALA A 67 1.85 0.80 -17.60
N PRO A 68 2.93 1.57 -17.81
CA PRO A 68 3.41 2.55 -16.82
C PRO A 68 2.39 3.66 -16.54
N VAL A 69 1.61 4.07 -17.54
CA VAL A 69 0.56 5.10 -17.41
C VAL A 69 -0.54 4.66 -16.42
N PHE A 70 -0.91 3.36 -16.45
CA PHE A 70 -1.90 2.82 -15.53
C PHE A 70 -1.42 2.93 -14.08
N ILE A 71 -0.13 2.67 -13.83
CA ILE A 71 0.45 2.74 -12.50
C ILE A 71 0.46 4.17 -11.94
N PHE A 72 0.78 5.17 -12.77
CA PHE A 72 0.68 6.57 -12.36
C PHE A 72 -0.76 6.98 -12.07
N SER A 73 -1.73 6.54 -12.88
CA SER A 73 -3.15 6.82 -12.63
C SER A 73 -3.65 6.20 -11.32
N TYR A 74 -3.22 4.97 -11.01
CA TYR A 74 -3.53 4.31 -9.74
C TYR A 74 -2.96 5.10 -8.56
N LEU A 75 -1.72 5.60 -8.64
CA LEU A 75 -1.10 6.39 -7.57
C LEU A 75 -1.86 7.68 -7.30
N VAL A 76 -2.28 8.41 -8.34
CA VAL A 76 -3.08 9.64 -8.19
C VAL A 76 -4.42 9.35 -7.53
N MET A 77 -5.15 8.33 -7.98
CA MET A 77 -6.41 7.92 -7.36
C MET A 77 -6.23 7.55 -5.88
N MET A 78 -5.13 6.88 -5.55
CA MET A 78 -4.81 6.50 -4.17
C MET A 78 -4.62 7.71 -3.24
N VAL A 79 -3.88 8.73 -3.70
CA VAL A 79 -3.69 9.98 -2.93
C VAL A 79 -5.03 10.71 -2.75
N CYS A 80 -5.91 10.69 -3.74
CA CYS A 80 -7.25 11.27 -3.63
C CYS A 80 -8.10 10.57 -2.56
N GLU A 81 -8.13 9.24 -2.54
CA GLU A 81 -8.84 8.45 -1.53
C GLU A 81 -8.30 8.72 -0.12
N ALA A 82 -6.97 8.84 0.03
CA ALA A 82 -6.34 9.21 1.30
C ALA A 82 -6.77 10.61 1.78
N ALA A 83 -6.81 11.61 0.88
CA ALA A 83 -7.26 12.96 1.19
C ALA A 83 -8.74 13.00 1.64
N VAL A 84 -9.61 12.24 0.96
CA VAL A 84 -11.02 12.08 1.35
C VAL A 84 -11.12 11.43 2.73
N GLY A 85 -10.36 10.35 2.97
CA GLY A 85 -10.29 9.69 4.28
C GLY A 85 -9.89 10.65 5.40
N LEU A 86 -8.86 11.47 5.19
CA LEU A 86 -8.37 12.42 6.19
C LEU A 86 -9.40 13.53 6.48
N SER A 87 -10.11 14.00 5.45
CA SER A 87 -11.18 15.00 5.62
C SER A 87 -12.35 14.45 6.46
N LEU A 88 -12.68 13.17 6.30
CA LEU A 88 -13.70 12.48 7.10
C LEU A 88 -13.23 12.29 8.55
N LEU A 89 -11.95 11.97 8.75
CA LEU A 89 -11.35 11.85 10.07
C LEU A 89 -11.45 13.17 10.85
N ILE A 90 -11.13 14.30 10.22
CA ILE A 90 -11.22 15.63 10.86
C ILE A 90 -12.68 15.94 11.24
N ARG A 91 -13.65 15.63 10.37
CA ARG A 91 -15.08 15.80 10.65
C ARG A 91 -15.55 14.96 11.83
N THR A 92 -15.17 13.69 11.88
CA THR A 92 -15.55 12.78 12.98
C THR A 92 -14.85 13.13 14.30
N SER A 93 -13.61 13.63 14.26
CA SER A 93 -12.90 14.14 15.43
C SER A 93 -13.55 15.38 16.02
N ARG A 94 -14.11 16.28 15.20
CA ARG A 94 -14.84 17.48 15.70
C ARG A 94 -16.20 17.13 16.29
N ASN A 95 -16.87 16.10 15.77
CA ASN A 95 -18.18 15.67 16.28
C ASN A 95 -18.09 14.80 17.54
N LYS A 96 -17.05 13.98 17.68
CA LYS A 96 -16.76 13.20 18.91
C LYS A 96 -16.05 14.04 19.98
N GLY A 97 -15.88 15.34 19.71
CA GLY A 97 -15.07 16.23 20.51
C GLY A 97 -15.73 16.80 21.77
N ASN A 98 -16.90 16.28 22.15
CA ASN A 98 -17.73 16.82 23.22
C ASN A 98 -18.28 15.76 24.21
N ASP A 99 -17.85 14.50 24.13
CA ASP A 99 -18.27 13.46 25.10
C ASP A 99 -17.12 13.06 26.04
N TYR A 100 -16.22 14.00 26.30
CA TYR A 100 -15.16 13.89 27.32
C TYR A 100 -15.31 14.94 28.43
N LEU A 101 -16.57 15.29 28.74
CA LEU A 101 -17.01 15.66 30.08
C LEU A 101 -17.85 14.52 30.65
#